data_AF-A0A2U1B888-F1
#
_entry.id   AF-A0A2U1B888-F1
#
_cell.length_a   1.000
_cell.length_b   1.000
_cell.length_c   1.000
_cell.angle_alpha   90.00
_cell.angle_beta   90.00
_cell.angle_gamma   90.00
#
_symmetry.space_group_name_H-M   'P 1'
#
loop_
_entity.id
_entity.type
_entity.pdbx_description
1 polymer ?
#
loop_
_entity_poly.entity_id
_entity_poly.type
_entity_poly.pdbx_seq_one_letter_code
_entity_poly.pdbx_strand_id
1 'polypeptide(L)'
;MAFINRVRNADNKRFILTSRTHIINRGFVLSQIFQDGNIRRNEYEVKLENLSLTTKAKIFYSHVFHSLLKKEFIDKIYDNKKYLSIVHHENYNPRLISYITDSFKVENDQKITPNSYVAFIDKSLKEPANIWENSFSIQLTELQRFLVILVFWNKSECAENILRNAFEYIKLKLPHLLMSNSQQEFFINIRVAIRAVLNKNIDISRKTITYSLFNPSIGDYLLSKYLDDIQHVLYPLMALKTIQSLTLFLSLGNSKYRFNEIWNSVSEQIFANFQREAYTADYIFQFCYFILTNKTSINTERIIRYIQGFDFFNIDTENAEYFLSTIEWFVNHNLELDLSCFSDDDYIAYISEHCQSLEATLILNQIILTQKATYPEDFFRAVERNMQEKASEIAQEIDTTDSYGCPIKESDFDYELEKNITVFLEENDLPADCIDIGECASNVSAMEYINKDSDTFDYEEYIREKKDEEKIIDNEIESIFYRDDS
;
A
#
# COMPACT_ATOMS: atom_id res chain seq x y z
N MET A 1 16.60 29.64 6.98
CA MET A 1 16.98 30.12 5.62
C MET A 1 18.37 30.70 5.46
N ALA A 2 18.99 31.31 6.49
CA ALA A 2 20.26 32.05 6.33
C ALA A 2 21.37 31.31 5.57
N PHE A 3 21.56 30.00 5.82
CA PHE A 3 22.54 29.18 5.09
C PHE A 3 22.21 29.03 3.60
N ILE A 4 20.96 28.67 3.28
CA ILE A 4 20.49 28.48 1.90
C ILE A 4 20.62 29.78 1.12
N ASN A 5 20.21 30.92 1.71
CA ASN A 5 20.34 32.23 1.08
C ASN A 5 21.80 32.63 0.86
N ARG A 6 22.69 32.33 1.82
CA ARG A 6 24.14 32.57 1.66
C ARG A 6 24.72 31.75 0.51
N VAL A 7 24.29 30.50 0.33
CA VAL A 7 24.74 29.67 -0.80
C VAL A 7 24.13 30.16 -2.12
N ARG A 8 22.85 30.53 -2.11
CA ARG A 8 22.12 31.08 -3.28
C ARG A 8 22.77 32.35 -3.83
N ASN A 9 23.30 33.21 -2.97
CA ASN A 9 23.94 34.47 -3.35
C ASN A 9 25.43 34.33 -3.70
N ALA A 10 25.97 33.10 -3.73
CA ALA A 10 27.36 32.85 -4.09
C ALA A 10 27.43 32.22 -5.49
N ASP A 11 28.04 32.93 -6.43
CA ASP A 11 28.09 32.54 -7.85
C ASP A 11 28.83 31.21 -8.11
N ASN A 12 29.63 30.76 -7.15
CA ASN A 12 30.46 29.56 -7.24
C ASN A 12 30.00 28.40 -6.35
N LYS A 13 28.76 28.43 -5.83
CA LYS A 13 28.27 27.38 -4.92
C LYS A 13 26.92 26.84 -5.36
N ARG A 14 26.75 25.53 -5.21
CA ARG A 14 25.45 24.85 -5.34
C ARG A 14 25.17 24.05 -4.07
N PHE A 15 23.94 24.12 -3.59
CA PHE A 15 23.47 23.29 -2.49
C PHE A 15 22.57 22.19 -3.06
N ILE A 16 22.99 20.94 -2.91
CA ILE A 16 22.21 19.77 -3.33
C ILE A 16 21.78 19.03 -2.07
N LEU A 17 20.48 18.84 -1.91
CA LEU A 17 19.89 18.04 -0.84
C LEU A 17 19.21 16.84 -1.50
N THR A 18 19.53 15.63 -1.05
CA THR A 18 18.83 14.42 -1.46
C THR A 18 18.05 13.87 -0.27
N SER A 19 16.80 13.48 -0.52
CA SER A 19 15.93 12.86 0.48
C SER A 19 14.83 12.08 -0.23
N ARG A 20 14.04 11.31 0.52
CA ARG A 20 12.82 10.69 0.00
C ARG A 20 11.67 11.69 0.01
N THR A 21 10.78 11.62 -0.98
CA THR A 21 9.67 12.56 -1.17
C THR A 21 8.80 12.70 0.08
N HIS A 22 8.43 11.60 0.74
CA HIS A 22 7.61 11.65 1.96
C HIS A 22 8.31 12.38 3.13
N ILE A 23 9.64 12.27 3.26
CA ILE A 23 10.41 12.96 4.30
C ILE A 23 10.44 14.47 4.01
N ILE A 24 10.66 14.85 2.75
CA ILE A 24 10.60 16.24 2.29
C ILE A 24 9.21 16.83 2.50
N ASN A 25 8.16 16.10 2.11
CA ASN A 25 6.77 16.53 2.25
C ASN A 25 6.40 16.78 3.71
N ARG A 26 6.74 15.86 4.63
CA ARG A 26 6.57 16.08 6.08
C ARG A 26 7.32 17.33 6.55
N GLY A 27 8.57 17.52 6.11
CA GLY A 27 9.38 18.70 6.47
C GLY A 27 8.79 20.04 6.00
N PHE A 28 8.10 20.07 4.85
CA PHE A 28 7.41 21.27 4.34
C PHE A 28 6.12 21.58 5.10
N VAL A 29 5.33 20.57 5.46
CA VAL A 29 4.11 20.74 6.27
C VAL A 29 4.45 21.34 7.64
N LEU A 30 5.61 20.97 8.20
CA LEU A 30 6.00 21.32 9.57
C LEU A 30 6.81 22.62 9.69
N SER A 31 7.14 23.31 8.59
CA SER A 31 8.05 24.47 8.61
C SER A 31 7.55 25.65 7.76
N GLN A 32 6.99 26.65 8.45
CA GLN A 32 6.60 27.95 7.86
C GLN A 32 7.75 28.57 7.07
N ILE A 33 8.97 28.49 7.60
CA ILE A 33 10.18 29.05 6.98
C ILE A 33 10.46 28.42 5.61
N PHE A 34 10.16 27.13 5.41
CA PHE A 34 10.33 26.46 4.13
C PHE A 34 9.20 26.77 3.14
N GLN A 35 7.99 26.98 3.65
CA GLN A 35 6.83 27.45 2.85
C GLN A 35 7.09 28.87 2.33
N ASP A 36 7.44 29.81 3.21
CA ASP A 36 7.69 31.22 2.88
C ASP A 36 8.87 31.41 1.92
N GLY A 37 9.85 30.51 1.93
CA GLY A 37 11.03 30.60 1.08
C GLY A 37 10.93 29.96 -0.29
N ASN A 38 9.75 29.45 -0.69
CA ASN A 38 9.46 28.88 -2.02
C ASN A 38 10.50 27.84 -2.50
N ILE A 39 11.05 27.01 -1.59
CA ILE A 39 12.11 26.04 -1.94
C ILE A 39 11.61 25.01 -2.97
N ARG A 40 10.32 24.64 -2.94
CA ARG A 40 9.69 23.69 -3.87
C ARG A 40 9.88 24.03 -5.34
N ARG A 41 10.08 25.30 -5.70
CA ARG A 41 10.35 25.69 -7.10
C ARG A 41 11.63 25.06 -7.68
N ASN A 42 12.54 24.59 -6.82
CA ASN A 42 13.78 23.93 -7.24
C ASN A 42 13.81 22.44 -6.83
N GLU A 43 12.66 21.87 -6.50
CA GLU A 43 12.55 20.44 -6.22
C GLU A 43 12.61 19.63 -7.51
N TYR A 44 13.38 18.56 -7.49
CA TYR A 44 13.43 17.59 -8.58
C TYR A 44 13.27 16.19 -7.98
N GLU A 45 12.12 15.59 -8.24
CA GLU A 45 11.80 14.25 -7.78
C GLU A 45 12.21 13.21 -8.82
N VAL A 46 13.01 12.23 -8.40
CA VAL A 46 13.34 11.07 -9.24
C VAL A 46 12.44 9.92 -8.81
N LYS A 47 11.42 9.64 -9.63
CA LYS A 47 10.58 8.45 -9.46
C LYS A 47 11.10 7.31 -10.34
N LEU A 48 11.15 6.09 -9.81
CA LEU A 48 11.62 4.92 -10.56
C LEU A 48 10.72 4.60 -11.76
N GLU A 49 9.40 4.77 -11.59
CA GLU A 49 8.39 4.68 -12.64
C GLU A 49 8.62 5.67 -13.80
N ASN A 50 9.28 6.81 -13.52
CA ASN A 50 9.56 7.84 -14.53
C ASN A 50 10.92 7.65 -15.21
N LEU A 51 11.64 6.56 -14.94
CA LEU A 51 12.91 6.30 -15.62
C LEU A 51 12.63 5.92 -17.08
N SER A 52 12.99 6.82 -18.00
CA SER A 52 12.97 6.50 -19.43
C SER A 52 13.86 5.30 -19.74
N LEU A 53 13.50 4.55 -20.78
CA LEU A 53 14.28 3.39 -21.24
C LEU A 53 15.74 3.77 -21.56
N THR A 54 15.96 4.92 -22.17
CA THR A 54 17.32 5.45 -22.43
C THR A 54 18.09 5.72 -21.13
N THR A 55 17.42 6.15 -20.06
CA THR A 55 18.05 6.34 -18.74
C THR A 55 18.37 5.00 -18.09
N LYS A 56 17.43 4.04 -18.13
CA LYS A 56 17.66 2.66 -17.66
C LYS A 56 18.84 2.01 -18.41
N ALA A 57 18.95 2.21 -19.72
CA ALA A 57 20.07 1.75 -20.52
C ALA A 57 21.41 2.35 -20.05
N LYS A 58 21.48 3.67 -19.83
CA LYS A 58 22.70 4.33 -19.31
C LYS A 58 23.10 3.83 -17.92
N ILE A 59 22.13 3.63 -17.03
CA ILE A 59 22.38 3.07 -15.69
C ILE A 59 22.93 1.65 -15.83
N PHE A 60 22.29 0.80 -16.65
CA PHE A 60 22.73 -0.58 -16.85
C PHE A 60 24.13 -0.65 -17.45
N TYR A 61 24.37 0.11 -18.52
CA TYR A 61 25.67 0.25 -19.15
C TYR A 61 26.75 0.68 -18.15
N SER A 62 26.49 1.73 -17.36
CA SER A 62 27.45 2.23 -16.36
C SER A 62 27.80 1.15 -15.33
N HIS A 63 26.82 0.38 -14.87
CA HIS A 63 27.06 -0.73 -13.94
C HIS A 63 27.88 -1.87 -14.57
N VAL A 64 27.62 -2.24 -15.83
CA VAL A 64 28.40 -3.24 -16.54
C VAL A 64 29.82 -2.73 -16.80
N PHE A 65 29.97 -1.51 -17.30
CA PHE A 65 31.26 -0.88 -17.64
C PHE A 65 32.17 -0.73 -16.42
N HIS A 66 31.62 -0.32 -15.27
CA HIS A 66 32.37 -0.22 -14.02
C HIS A 66 32.40 -1.53 -13.21
N SER A 67 31.77 -2.60 -13.70
CA SER A 67 31.89 -3.91 -13.07
C SER A 67 33.30 -4.47 -13.29
N LEU A 68 33.76 -5.29 -12.35
CA LEU A 68 34.97 -6.11 -12.53
C LEU A 68 34.62 -7.50 -13.09
N LEU A 69 33.51 -7.63 -13.82
CA LEU A 69 33.08 -8.90 -14.42
C LEU A 69 34.06 -9.35 -15.49
N LYS A 70 34.38 -10.64 -15.51
CA LYS A 70 35.12 -11.25 -16.62
C LYS A 70 34.36 -11.10 -17.94
N LYS A 71 35.14 -10.92 -19.01
CA LYS A 71 34.63 -10.72 -20.37
C LYS A 71 33.60 -11.78 -20.79
N GLU A 72 33.80 -13.04 -20.43
CA GLU A 72 32.89 -14.14 -20.76
C GLU A 72 31.45 -13.92 -20.23
N PHE A 73 31.28 -13.25 -19.10
CA PHE A 73 29.97 -12.88 -18.55
C PHE A 73 29.41 -11.64 -19.24
N ILE A 74 30.26 -10.67 -19.55
CA ILE A 74 29.87 -9.46 -20.28
C ILE A 74 29.36 -9.85 -21.66
N ASP A 75 30.08 -10.68 -22.41
CA ASP A 75 29.71 -11.14 -23.75
C ASP A 75 28.29 -11.73 -23.78
N LYS A 76 27.86 -12.41 -22.70
CA LYS A 76 26.51 -12.99 -22.58
C LYS A 76 25.39 -11.96 -22.48
N ILE A 77 25.69 -10.75 -22.01
CA ILE A 77 24.74 -9.62 -21.99
C ILE A 77 24.57 -9.04 -23.41
N TYR A 78 25.64 -9.03 -24.20
CA TYR A 78 25.64 -8.53 -25.58
C TYR A 78 25.07 -9.54 -26.59
N ASP A 79 25.27 -10.85 -26.34
CA ASP A 79 24.70 -11.95 -27.13
C ASP A 79 23.19 -11.74 -27.32
N ASN A 80 22.73 -11.73 -28.58
CA ASN A 80 21.31 -11.56 -28.95
C ASN A 80 20.63 -10.34 -28.29
N LYS A 81 21.38 -9.27 -28.03
CA LYS A 81 20.89 -8.01 -27.45
C LYS A 81 20.13 -8.19 -26.13
N LYS A 82 20.57 -9.11 -25.26
CA LYS A 82 19.92 -9.39 -23.97
C LYS A 82 19.83 -8.18 -23.04
N TYR A 83 20.70 -7.20 -23.20
CA TYR A 83 20.57 -5.90 -22.53
C TYR A 83 19.22 -5.21 -22.80
N LEU A 84 18.60 -5.36 -23.97
CA LEU A 84 17.27 -4.80 -24.26
C LEU A 84 16.22 -5.40 -23.33
N SER A 85 16.16 -6.74 -23.22
CA SER A 85 15.21 -7.40 -22.31
C SER A 85 15.41 -7.03 -20.85
N ILE A 86 16.65 -6.71 -20.44
CA ILE A 86 16.95 -6.25 -19.08
C ILE A 86 16.41 -4.83 -18.88
N VAL A 87 16.70 -3.91 -19.81
CA VAL A 87 16.32 -2.49 -19.74
C VAL A 87 14.79 -2.32 -19.80
N HIS A 88 14.11 -3.14 -20.61
CA HIS A 88 12.66 -3.15 -20.76
C HIS A 88 11.91 -3.87 -19.63
N HIS A 89 12.62 -4.56 -18.73
CA HIS A 89 11.97 -5.33 -17.68
C HIS A 89 11.16 -4.42 -16.73
N GLU A 90 9.93 -4.83 -16.40
CA GLU A 90 9.01 -4.10 -15.51
C GLU A 90 9.64 -3.82 -14.13
N ASN A 91 10.27 -4.83 -13.54
CA ASN A 91 10.95 -4.76 -12.24
C ASN A 91 12.36 -4.14 -12.29
N TYR A 92 12.71 -3.39 -13.35
CA TYR A 92 14.02 -2.75 -13.43
C TYR A 92 14.25 -1.82 -12.22
N ASN A 93 15.31 -2.09 -11.47
CA ASN A 93 15.70 -1.28 -10.31
C ASN A 93 17.23 -1.09 -10.28
N PRO A 94 17.77 0.14 -10.16
CA PRO A 94 19.22 0.37 -10.13
C PRO A 94 19.97 -0.47 -9.08
N ARG A 95 19.36 -0.77 -7.93
CA ARG A 95 19.96 -1.66 -6.91
C ARG A 95 20.01 -3.11 -7.36
N LEU A 96 18.98 -3.56 -8.05
CA LEU A 96 18.93 -4.91 -8.62
C LEU A 96 19.94 -5.05 -9.75
N ILE A 97 20.08 -4.02 -10.58
CA ILE A 97 21.14 -3.93 -11.57
C ILE A 97 22.53 -4.04 -10.93
N SER A 98 22.79 -3.23 -9.89
CA SER A 98 24.03 -3.33 -9.14
C SER A 98 24.27 -4.72 -8.55
N TYR A 99 23.20 -5.44 -8.19
CA TYR A 99 23.29 -6.80 -7.64
C TYR A 99 23.67 -7.81 -8.73
N ILE A 100 23.00 -7.78 -9.88
CA ILE A 100 23.28 -8.74 -10.96
C ILE A 100 24.62 -8.49 -11.64
N THR A 101 25.17 -7.27 -11.56
CA THR A 101 26.50 -6.92 -12.11
C THR A 101 27.63 -6.98 -11.08
N ASP A 102 27.39 -7.49 -9.86
CA ASP A 102 28.42 -7.60 -8.81
C ASP A 102 29.35 -8.77 -9.10
N SER A 103 30.55 -8.47 -9.61
CA SER A 103 31.57 -9.47 -9.96
C SER A 103 31.92 -10.43 -8.82
N PHE A 104 31.95 -9.97 -7.56
CA PHE A 104 32.30 -10.84 -6.45
C PHE A 104 31.21 -11.88 -6.20
N LYS A 105 29.94 -11.53 -6.42
CA LYS A 105 28.82 -12.48 -6.27
C LYS A 105 28.72 -13.41 -7.46
N VAL A 106 28.73 -12.83 -8.66
CA VAL A 106 28.53 -13.58 -9.91
C VAL A 106 29.65 -14.61 -10.11
N GLU A 107 30.91 -14.23 -9.84
CA GLU A 107 32.04 -15.11 -10.16
C GLU A 107 32.41 -16.09 -9.04
N ASN A 108 32.06 -15.81 -7.78
CA ASN A 108 32.35 -16.73 -6.68
C ASN A 108 31.24 -17.74 -6.40
N ASP A 109 30.04 -17.54 -6.94
CA ASP A 109 28.98 -18.55 -6.87
C ASP A 109 29.23 -19.62 -7.95
N GLN A 110 29.58 -20.84 -7.51
CA GLN A 110 29.85 -21.96 -8.40
C GLN A 110 28.64 -22.36 -9.28
N LYS A 111 27.42 -21.94 -8.93
CA LYS A 111 26.22 -22.18 -9.72
C LYS A 111 26.09 -21.20 -10.90
N ILE A 112 26.81 -20.08 -10.87
CA ILE A 112 26.71 -19.02 -11.87
C ILE A 112 27.92 -19.13 -12.82
N THR A 113 27.69 -19.82 -13.93
CA THR A 113 28.62 -19.87 -15.08
C THR A 113 28.23 -18.85 -16.15
N PRO A 114 29.12 -18.49 -17.10
CA PRO A 114 28.75 -17.63 -18.22
C PRO A 114 27.50 -18.11 -18.97
N ASN A 115 27.35 -19.42 -19.19
CA ASN A 115 26.19 -19.98 -19.90
C ASN A 115 24.88 -19.88 -19.11
N SER A 116 24.94 -19.89 -17.78
CA SER A 116 23.76 -19.74 -16.91
C SER A 116 23.50 -18.30 -16.49
N TYR A 117 24.36 -17.36 -16.85
CA TYR A 117 24.32 -15.99 -16.34
C TYR A 117 23.05 -15.23 -16.74
N VAL A 118 22.64 -15.33 -18.01
CA VAL A 118 21.39 -14.70 -18.48
C VAL A 118 20.18 -15.24 -17.72
N ALA A 119 20.11 -16.55 -17.47
CA ALA A 119 19.04 -17.15 -16.70
C ALA A 119 19.04 -16.67 -15.23
N PHE A 120 20.23 -16.44 -14.65
CA PHE A 120 20.36 -15.83 -13.33
C PHE A 120 19.85 -14.37 -13.31
N ILE A 121 20.17 -13.58 -14.34
CA ILE A 121 19.67 -12.21 -14.50
C ILE A 121 18.14 -12.21 -14.61
N ASP A 122 17.59 -13.02 -15.52
CA ASP A 122 16.15 -13.13 -15.74
C ASP A 122 15.42 -13.54 -14.46
N LYS A 123 15.95 -14.53 -13.72
CA LYS A 123 15.39 -14.94 -12.44
C LYS A 123 15.46 -13.81 -11.40
N SER A 124 16.57 -13.09 -11.34
CA SER A 124 16.74 -11.98 -10.37
C SER A 124 15.80 -10.82 -10.67
N LEU A 125 15.53 -10.54 -11.96
CA LEU A 125 14.58 -9.51 -12.41
C LEU A 125 13.12 -9.92 -12.17
N LYS A 126 12.79 -11.20 -12.37
CA LYS A 126 11.44 -11.73 -12.10
C LYS A 126 11.15 -11.88 -10.61
N GLU A 127 12.16 -12.23 -9.83
CA GLU A 127 12.03 -12.47 -8.39
C GLU A 127 13.00 -11.56 -7.60
N PRO A 128 12.83 -10.22 -7.67
CA PRO A 128 13.73 -9.26 -7.03
C PRO A 128 13.74 -9.42 -5.50
N ALA A 129 12.69 -10.00 -4.93
CA ALA A 129 12.61 -10.42 -3.54
C ALA A 129 13.80 -11.31 -3.11
N ASN A 130 14.24 -12.26 -3.94
CA ASN A 130 15.24 -13.26 -3.56
C ASN A 130 16.63 -12.67 -3.29
N ILE A 131 16.91 -11.44 -3.74
CA ILE A 131 18.19 -10.76 -3.46
C ILE A 131 18.39 -10.49 -1.96
N TRP A 132 17.30 -10.44 -1.19
CA TRP A 132 17.34 -10.16 0.23
C TRP A 132 17.69 -11.39 1.07
N GLU A 133 17.70 -12.60 0.49
CA GLU A 133 17.99 -13.84 1.22
C GLU A 133 19.30 -13.75 2.02
N ASN A 134 20.37 -13.24 1.39
CA ASN A 134 21.66 -13.11 2.07
C ASN A 134 21.63 -12.04 3.19
N SER A 135 21.13 -10.84 2.88
CA SER A 135 21.09 -9.73 3.84
C SER A 135 20.12 -9.98 5.00
N PHE A 136 19.07 -10.75 4.77
CA PHE A 136 18.03 -11.03 5.76
C PHE A 136 18.27 -12.34 6.51
N SER A 137 18.54 -13.44 5.81
CA SER A 137 18.59 -14.78 6.45
C SER A 137 19.97 -15.13 6.99
N ILE A 138 21.03 -14.66 6.34
CA ILE A 138 22.41 -14.98 6.74
C ILE A 138 22.95 -13.93 7.71
N GLN A 139 22.74 -12.63 7.42
CA GLN A 139 23.34 -11.56 8.22
C GLN A 139 22.56 -11.22 9.49
N LEU A 140 21.25 -11.51 9.55
CA LEU A 140 20.43 -11.24 10.73
C LEU A 140 20.20 -12.51 11.53
N THR A 141 20.26 -12.37 12.86
CA THR A 141 19.77 -13.40 13.78
C THR A 141 18.24 -13.50 13.71
N GLU A 142 17.66 -14.58 14.22
CA GLU A 142 16.22 -14.78 14.22
C GLU A 142 15.46 -13.66 14.94
N LEU A 143 15.97 -13.23 16.10
CA LEU A 143 15.40 -12.11 16.85
C LEU A 143 15.45 -10.79 16.07
N GLN A 144 16.50 -10.58 15.27
CA GLN A 144 16.61 -9.40 14.38
C GLN A 144 15.68 -9.50 13.18
N ARG A 145 15.49 -10.71 12.62
CA ARG A 145 14.50 -10.96 11.57
C ARG A 145 13.09 -10.63 12.05
N PHE A 146 12.73 -11.00 13.29
CA PHE A 146 11.44 -10.62 13.86
C PHE A 146 11.22 -9.11 13.95
N LEU A 147 12.25 -8.29 14.25
CA LEU A 147 12.11 -6.83 14.20
C LEU A 147 11.73 -6.33 12.81
N VAL A 148 12.33 -6.90 11.77
CA VAL A 148 12.03 -6.54 10.37
C VAL A 148 10.62 -7.02 9.99
N ILE A 149 10.24 -8.22 10.40
CA ILE A 149 8.90 -8.79 10.20
C ILE A 149 7.84 -7.93 10.91
N LEU A 150 8.09 -7.46 12.12
CA LEU A 150 7.19 -6.54 12.83
C LEU A 150 7.02 -5.21 12.09
N VAL A 151 8.10 -4.63 11.57
CA VAL A 151 8.02 -3.42 10.74
C VAL A 151 7.22 -3.68 9.47
N PHE A 152 7.46 -4.80 8.80
CA PHE A 152 6.72 -5.20 7.60
C PHE A 152 5.22 -5.34 7.89
N TRP A 153 4.85 -6.09 8.93
CA TRP A 153 3.46 -6.29 9.29
C TRP A 153 2.76 -4.99 9.65
N ASN A 154 3.44 -4.01 10.22
CA ASN A 154 2.88 -2.67 10.44
C ASN A 154 2.84 -1.79 9.17
N LYS A 155 2.47 -2.35 8.00
CA LYS A 155 2.53 -1.70 6.68
C LYS A 155 3.89 -1.09 6.34
N SER A 156 4.97 -1.80 6.65
CA SER A 156 6.36 -1.41 6.33
C SER A 156 6.88 -0.11 6.98
N GLU A 157 6.16 0.47 7.95
CA GLU A 157 6.60 1.60 8.77
C GLU A 157 6.05 1.45 10.21
N CYS A 158 6.91 1.45 11.23
CA CYS A 158 6.51 1.27 12.63
C CYS A 158 7.16 2.28 13.58
N ALA A 159 6.40 2.87 14.50
CA ALA A 159 6.91 3.79 15.52
C ALA A 159 7.78 3.06 16.55
N GLU A 160 8.83 3.72 17.08
CA GLU A 160 9.79 3.08 18.00
C GLU A 160 9.13 2.51 19.26
N ASN A 161 8.15 3.21 19.84
CA ASN A 161 7.42 2.75 21.02
C ASN A 161 6.61 1.48 20.74
N ILE A 162 5.89 1.44 19.61
CA ILE A 162 5.11 0.28 19.17
C ILE A 162 6.05 -0.90 18.90
N LEU A 163 7.11 -0.67 18.12
CA LEU A 163 8.08 -1.71 17.77
C LEU A 163 8.81 -2.28 19.00
N ARG A 164 9.13 -1.43 19.98
CA ARG A 164 9.75 -1.86 21.24
C ARG A 164 8.79 -2.73 22.06
N ASN A 165 7.55 -2.33 22.22
CA ASN A 165 6.56 -3.11 22.96
C ASN A 165 6.30 -4.46 22.28
N ALA A 166 6.16 -4.45 20.96
CA ALA A 166 6.01 -5.66 20.16
C ALA A 166 7.24 -6.57 20.26
N PHE A 167 8.45 -6.00 20.28
CA PHE A 167 9.69 -6.75 20.49
C PHE A 167 9.74 -7.45 21.85
N GLU A 168 9.31 -6.79 22.93
CA GLU A 168 9.23 -7.44 24.25
C GLU A 168 8.20 -8.59 24.25
N TYR A 169 7.10 -8.46 23.51
CA TYR A 169 6.16 -9.57 23.32
C TYR A 169 6.83 -10.77 22.61
N ILE A 170 7.58 -10.52 21.53
CA ILE A 170 8.31 -11.58 20.81
C ILE A 170 9.32 -12.28 21.74
N LYS A 171 10.05 -11.53 22.57
CA LYS A 171 10.98 -12.09 23.55
C LYS A 171 10.31 -13.05 24.54
N LEU A 172 9.08 -12.73 24.97
CA LEU A 172 8.31 -13.58 25.87
C LEU A 172 7.82 -14.86 25.16
N LYS A 173 7.48 -14.78 23.87
CA LYS A 173 7.05 -15.95 23.08
C LYS A 173 8.20 -16.85 22.64
N LEU A 174 9.38 -16.27 22.43
CA LEU A 174 10.58 -16.96 21.94
C LEU A 174 11.76 -16.78 22.91
N PRO A 175 11.67 -17.25 24.17
CA PRO A 175 12.69 -16.99 25.18
C PRO A 175 14.04 -17.66 24.87
N HIS A 176 14.05 -18.71 24.04
CA HIS A 176 15.26 -19.40 23.60
C HIS A 176 16.13 -18.56 22.65
N LEU A 177 15.59 -17.48 22.07
CA LEU A 177 16.33 -16.55 21.21
C LEU A 177 17.08 -15.46 21.98
N LEU A 178 16.90 -15.40 23.30
CA LEU A 178 17.49 -14.39 24.16
C LEU A 178 18.95 -14.69 24.46
N MET A 179 19.80 -13.68 24.28
CA MET A 179 21.19 -13.73 24.74
C MET A 179 21.38 -13.08 26.11
N SER A 180 20.49 -12.14 26.49
CA SER A 180 20.52 -11.48 27.80
C SER A 180 19.17 -10.79 28.09
N ASN A 181 18.68 -10.77 29.33
CA ASN A 181 17.44 -10.06 29.68
C ASN A 181 17.64 -8.53 29.87
N SER A 182 18.49 -7.89 29.06
CA SER A 182 18.81 -6.47 29.21
C SER A 182 17.80 -5.56 28.50
N GLN A 183 17.50 -4.41 29.10
CA GLN A 183 16.66 -3.37 28.46
C GLN A 183 17.33 -2.74 27.22
N GLN A 184 18.62 -2.99 26.99
CA GLN A 184 19.37 -2.49 25.83
C GLN A 184 19.26 -3.41 24.60
N GLU A 185 18.70 -4.61 24.77
CA GLU A 185 18.66 -5.65 23.73
C GLU A 185 17.91 -5.19 22.47
N PHE A 186 16.82 -4.44 22.62
CA PHE A 186 16.13 -3.80 21.50
C PHE A 186 17.08 -2.92 20.68
N PHE A 187 17.82 -2.03 21.34
CA PHE A 187 18.72 -1.09 20.66
C PHE A 187 19.94 -1.74 20.02
N ILE A 188 20.37 -2.89 20.53
CA ILE A 188 21.45 -3.68 19.95
C ILE A 188 20.96 -4.34 18.67
N ASN A 189 19.82 -5.03 18.73
CA ASN A 189 19.27 -5.77 17.59
C ASN A 189 18.77 -4.85 16.48
N ILE A 190 18.07 -3.76 16.81
CA ILE A 190 17.56 -2.82 15.82
C ILE A 190 18.69 -2.12 15.06
N ARG A 191 19.85 -1.85 15.70
CA ARG A 191 21.02 -1.27 15.03
C ARG A 191 21.59 -2.18 13.95
N VAL A 192 21.58 -3.48 14.17
CA VAL A 192 22.00 -4.47 13.17
C VAL A 192 20.99 -4.50 12.03
N ALA A 193 19.69 -4.57 12.34
CA ALA A 193 18.63 -4.56 11.34
C ALA A 193 18.64 -3.29 10.46
N ILE A 194 18.93 -2.11 11.03
CA ILE A 194 19.12 -0.86 10.27
C ILE A 194 20.27 -0.96 9.26
N ARG A 195 21.37 -1.62 9.63
CA ARG A 195 22.52 -1.76 8.74
C ARG A 195 22.26 -2.70 7.57
N ALA A 196 21.30 -3.62 7.72
CA ALA A 196 20.99 -4.62 6.71
C ALA A 196 19.80 -4.22 5.83
N VAL A 197 18.63 -3.97 6.42
CA VAL A 197 17.34 -3.98 5.70
C VAL A 197 16.30 -2.96 6.20
N LEU A 198 16.58 -2.20 7.27
CA LEU A 198 15.68 -1.16 7.80
C LEU A 198 16.29 0.25 7.68
N ASN A 199 15.44 1.27 7.65
CA ASN A 199 15.83 2.65 7.92
C ASN A 199 15.35 3.07 9.31
N LYS A 200 16.06 4.04 9.89
CA LYS A 200 15.57 4.82 11.04
C LYS A 200 15.25 6.23 10.56
N ASN A 201 14.00 6.64 10.73
CA ASN A 201 13.52 7.98 10.39
C ASN A 201 13.29 8.75 11.70
N ILE A 202 13.74 10.01 11.75
CA ILE A 202 13.61 10.86 12.93
C ILE A 202 12.86 12.11 12.52
N ASP A 203 11.67 12.31 13.09
CA ASP A 203 10.93 13.55 12.99
C ASP A 203 11.26 14.42 14.19
N ILE A 204 12.10 15.43 13.96
CA ILE A 204 12.58 16.35 15.00
C ILE A 204 11.43 17.21 15.54
N SER A 205 10.45 17.55 14.68
CA SER A 205 9.35 18.44 15.05
C SER A 205 8.36 17.76 15.99
N ARG A 206 7.97 16.53 15.65
CA ARG A 206 7.06 15.70 16.46
C ARG A 206 7.78 14.94 17.55
N LYS A 207 9.12 14.98 17.57
CA LYS A 207 9.99 14.18 18.45
C LYS A 207 9.68 12.67 18.34
N THR A 208 9.32 12.20 17.15
CA THR A 208 8.97 10.80 16.90
C THR A 208 10.08 10.10 16.12
N ILE A 209 10.21 8.80 16.37
CA ILE A 209 11.13 7.93 15.67
C ILE A 209 10.31 6.81 15.04
N THR A 210 10.52 6.57 13.75
CA THR A 210 9.92 5.43 13.04
C THR A 210 10.98 4.60 12.33
N TYR A 211 10.65 3.34 12.08
CA TYR A 211 11.47 2.38 11.34
C TYR A 211 10.70 1.93 10.12
N SER A 212 11.35 1.90 8.96
CA SER A 212 10.71 1.46 7.71
C SER A 212 11.62 0.52 6.92
N LEU A 213 11.04 -0.29 6.03
CA LEU A 213 11.85 -1.13 5.13
C LEU A 213 12.78 -0.26 4.28
N PHE A 214 14.02 -0.72 4.10
CA PHE A 214 15.01 -0.05 3.24
C PHE A 214 14.58 0.00 1.76
N ASN A 215 13.84 -1.02 1.34
CA ASN A 215 13.31 -1.21 0.00
C ASN A 215 11.96 -1.98 0.10
N PRO A 216 10.90 -1.55 -0.61
CA PRO A 216 9.62 -2.28 -0.65
C PRO A 216 9.75 -3.76 -1.03
N SER A 217 10.70 -4.15 -1.90
CA SER A 217 10.87 -5.56 -2.33
C SER A 217 11.33 -6.50 -1.22
N ILE A 218 11.73 -5.97 -0.05
CA ILE A 218 11.94 -6.76 1.16
C ILE A 218 10.60 -7.31 1.66
N GLY A 219 9.52 -6.55 1.55
CA GLY A 219 8.17 -7.01 1.91
C GLY A 219 7.72 -8.19 1.05
N ASP A 220 7.94 -8.13 -0.26
CA ASP A 220 7.64 -9.23 -1.18
C ASP A 220 8.42 -10.50 -0.83
N TYR A 221 9.69 -10.33 -0.47
CA TYR A 221 10.53 -11.41 0.04
C TYR A 221 9.98 -12.03 1.32
N LEU A 222 9.60 -11.22 2.30
CA LEU A 222 9.00 -11.71 3.54
C LEU A 222 7.69 -12.45 3.28
N LEU A 223 6.85 -11.94 2.36
CA LEU A 223 5.63 -12.64 1.93
C LEU A 223 5.96 -14.00 1.31
N SER A 224 6.91 -14.07 0.37
CA SER A 224 7.28 -15.35 -0.25
C SER A 224 7.81 -16.38 0.75
N LYS A 225 8.44 -15.92 1.84
CA LYS A 225 9.16 -16.77 2.80
C LYS A 225 8.32 -17.20 4.00
N TYR A 226 7.46 -16.31 4.50
CA TYR A 226 6.82 -16.47 5.80
C TYR A 226 5.28 -16.46 5.76
N LEU A 227 4.68 -16.18 4.60
CA LEU A 227 3.22 -16.17 4.51
C LEU A 227 2.61 -17.54 4.84
N ASP A 228 3.33 -18.62 4.52
CA ASP A 228 2.88 -19.99 4.79
C ASP A 228 3.24 -20.48 6.21
N ASP A 229 3.83 -19.62 7.06
CA ASP A 229 4.21 -19.93 8.43
C ASP A 229 3.31 -19.23 9.45
N ILE A 230 2.47 -20.01 10.15
CA ILE A 230 1.51 -19.51 11.14
C ILE A 230 2.18 -18.64 12.21
N GLN A 231 3.37 -18.99 12.70
CA GLN A 231 4.02 -18.24 13.79
C GLN A 231 4.49 -16.87 13.30
N HIS A 232 5.04 -16.80 12.09
CA HIS A 232 5.54 -15.56 11.50
C HIS A 232 4.41 -14.62 11.03
N VAL A 233 3.17 -15.09 11.00
CA VAL A 233 1.95 -14.29 10.82
C VAL A 233 1.32 -13.92 12.16
N LEU A 234 1.10 -14.91 13.04
CA LEU A 234 0.37 -14.75 14.30
C LEU A 234 1.13 -13.87 15.30
N TYR A 235 2.43 -14.12 15.50
CA TYR A 235 3.18 -13.41 16.53
C TYR A 235 3.27 -11.91 16.25
N PRO A 236 3.55 -11.44 15.02
CA PRO A 236 3.49 -10.03 14.71
C PRO A 236 2.13 -9.39 14.97
N LEU A 237 1.03 -10.04 14.59
CA LEU A 237 -0.32 -9.51 14.81
C LEU A 237 -0.64 -9.38 16.30
N MET A 238 -0.34 -10.42 17.09
CA MET A 238 -0.53 -10.38 18.54
C MET A 238 0.41 -9.42 19.27
N ALA A 239 1.59 -9.15 18.69
CA ALA A 239 2.59 -8.24 19.27
C ALA A 239 2.28 -6.77 18.96
N LEU A 240 1.86 -6.47 17.73
CA LEU A 240 1.62 -5.11 17.24
C LEU A 240 0.27 -4.59 17.71
N LYS A 241 -0.80 -5.38 17.53
CA LYS A 241 -2.18 -5.00 17.85
C LYS A 241 -2.59 -3.65 17.25
N THR A 242 -2.08 -3.34 16.06
CA THR A 242 -2.36 -2.08 15.36
C THR A 242 -3.31 -2.30 14.19
N ILE A 243 -4.10 -1.26 13.86
CA ILE A 243 -4.96 -1.23 12.66
C ILE A 243 -4.11 -1.53 11.41
N GLN A 244 -2.91 -0.94 11.30
CA GLN A 244 -2.03 -1.17 10.14
C GLN A 244 -1.68 -2.65 9.98
N SER A 245 -1.37 -3.36 11.08
CA SER A 245 -1.07 -4.78 11.05
C SER A 245 -2.25 -5.64 10.65
N LEU A 246 -3.43 -5.29 11.16
CA LEU A 246 -4.67 -5.94 10.81
C LEU A 246 -5.01 -5.74 9.34
N THR A 247 -5.05 -4.49 8.85
CA THR A 247 -5.37 -4.21 7.44
C THR A 247 -4.46 -4.97 6.47
N LEU A 248 -3.15 -5.08 6.75
CA LEU A 248 -2.26 -5.87 5.90
C LEU A 248 -2.64 -7.36 5.91
N PHE A 249 -2.87 -7.94 7.08
CA PHE A 249 -3.32 -9.33 7.21
C PHE A 249 -4.63 -9.60 6.46
N LEU A 250 -5.60 -8.71 6.59
CA LEU A 250 -6.89 -8.80 5.91
C LEU A 250 -6.74 -8.70 4.37
N SER A 251 -5.95 -7.73 3.89
CA SER A 251 -5.71 -7.55 2.44
C SER A 251 -5.05 -8.77 1.78
N LEU A 252 -4.20 -9.50 2.53
CA LEU A 252 -3.56 -10.73 2.07
C LEU A 252 -4.53 -11.91 2.05
N GLY A 253 -5.48 -11.97 2.99
CA GLY A 253 -6.56 -12.95 3.02
C GLY A 253 -7.44 -12.88 1.76
N ASN A 254 -7.80 -11.67 1.34
CA ASN A 254 -8.67 -11.46 0.18
C ASN A 254 -7.96 -11.70 -1.17
N SER A 255 -6.63 -11.59 -1.23
CA SER A 255 -5.88 -11.58 -2.50
C SER A 255 -5.12 -12.87 -2.81
N LYS A 256 -4.90 -13.77 -1.83
CA LYS A 256 -4.01 -14.94 -2.01
C LYS A 256 -4.69 -16.27 -1.67
N TYR A 257 -5.07 -17.03 -2.71
CA TYR A 257 -5.72 -18.34 -2.63
C TYR A 257 -5.05 -19.36 -1.68
N ARG A 258 -3.71 -19.29 -1.48
CA ARG A 258 -2.96 -20.20 -0.59
C ARG A 258 -3.04 -19.86 0.89
N PHE A 259 -3.51 -18.67 1.25
CA PHE A 259 -3.45 -18.18 2.63
C PHE A 259 -4.64 -18.58 3.50
N ASN A 260 -5.69 -19.17 2.92
CA ASN A 260 -6.97 -19.38 3.61
C ASN A 260 -6.90 -20.25 4.88
N GLU A 261 -6.10 -21.33 4.89
CA GLU A 261 -5.97 -22.18 6.09
C GLU A 261 -5.25 -21.49 7.24
N ILE A 262 -4.18 -20.75 6.92
CA ILE A 262 -3.42 -19.97 7.90
C ILE A 262 -4.26 -18.82 8.41
N TRP A 263 -4.97 -18.14 7.51
CA TRP A 263 -5.86 -17.06 7.83
C TRP A 263 -6.91 -17.48 8.85
N ASN A 264 -7.59 -18.61 8.64
CA ASN A 264 -8.55 -19.17 9.59
C ASN A 264 -7.89 -19.49 10.95
N SER A 265 -6.76 -20.20 10.94
CA SER A 265 -6.06 -20.58 12.18
C SER A 265 -5.57 -19.37 12.98
N VAL A 266 -5.01 -18.36 12.30
CA VAL A 266 -4.54 -17.12 12.91
C VAL A 266 -5.71 -16.34 13.49
N SER A 267 -6.82 -16.23 12.73
CA SER A 267 -8.01 -15.52 13.19
C SER A 267 -8.61 -16.19 14.43
N GLU A 268 -8.74 -17.52 14.43
CA GLU A 268 -9.18 -18.27 15.62
C GLU A 268 -8.27 -18.06 16.83
N GLN A 269 -6.95 -17.97 16.63
CA GLN A 269 -5.99 -17.78 17.72
C GLN A 269 -5.94 -16.35 18.25
N ILE A 270 -6.01 -15.33 17.39
CA ILE A 270 -6.15 -13.93 17.82
C ILE A 270 -7.40 -13.82 18.68
N PHE A 271 -8.49 -14.42 18.20
CA PHE A 271 -9.77 -14.40 18.85
C PHE A 271 -9.79 -15.20 20.15
N ALA A 272 -9.10 -16.33 20.26
CA ALA A 272 -9.00 -17.11 21.50
C ALA A 272 -8.18 -16.41 22.60
N ASN A 273 -7.25 -15.53 22.22
CA ASN A 273 -6.34 -14.84 23.13
C ASN A 273 -6.69 -13.36 23.30
N PHE A 274 -7.86 -12.94 22.86
CA PHE A 274 -8.26 -11.56 22.89
C PHE A 274 -8.40 -11.05 24.33
N GLN A 275 -7.91 -9.82 24.54
CA GLN A 275 -7.99 -9.09 25.81
C GLN A 275 -8.51 -7.71 25.47
N ARG A 276 -9.74 -7.39 25.91
CA ARG A 276 -10.47 -6.19 25.49
C ARG A 276 -9.65 -4.92 25.62
N GLU A 277 -8.99 -4.77 26.76
CA GLU A 277 -8.23 -3.58 27.13
C GLU A 277 -6.96 -3.38 26.31
N ALA A 278 -6.58 -4.37 25.50
CA ALA A 278 -5.37 -4.35 24.69
C ALA A 278 -5.58 -3.91 23.23
N TYR A 279 -6.83 -3.66 22.81
CA TYR A 279 -7.20 -3.32 21.43
C TYR A 279 -8.10 -2.07 21.40
N THR A 280 -8.00 -1.29 20.33
CA THR A 280 -8.92 -0.17 20.08
C THR A 280 -10.25 -0.69 19.54
N ALA A 281 -11.31 0.11 19.67
CA ALA A 281 -12.61 -0.21 19.10
C ALA A 281 -12.50 -0.46 17.57
N ASP A 282 -11.75 0.39 16.86
CA ASP A 282 -11.55 0.27 15.41
C ASP A 282 -10.92 -1.04 14.98
N TYR A 283 -9.87 -1.48 15.69
CA TYR A 283 -9.22 -2.76 15.43
C TYR A 283 -10.25 -3.90 15.48
N ILE A 284 -11.19 -3.80 16.41
CA ILE A 284 -12.13 -4.87 16.69
C ILE A 284 -13.24 -4.87 15.66
N PHE A 285 -13.82 -3.72 15.33
CA PHE A 285 -14.81 -3.64 14.26
C PHE A 285 -14.24 -4.11 12.94
N GLN A 286 -13.03 -3.67 12.59
CA GLN A 286 -12.37 -4.13 11.37
C GLN A 286 -12.13 -5.64 11.37
N PHE A 287 -11.71 -6.21 12.51
CA PHE A 287 -11.48 -7.65 12.61
C PHE A 287 -12.80 -8.45 12.58
N CYS A 288 -13.83 -7.97 13.28
CA CYS A 288 -15.16 -8.58 13.29
C CYS A 288 -15.80 -8.54 11.91
N TYR A 289 -15.87 -7.38 11.27
CA TYR A 289 -16.35 -7.23 9.89
C TYR A 289 -15.73 -8.29 8.98
N PHE A 290 -14.40 -8.43 9.02
CA PHE A 290 -13.72 -9.38 8.16
C PHE A 290 -14.07 -10.85 8.46
N ILE A 291 -14.16 -11.21 9.74
CA ILE A 291 -14.56 -12.56 10.18
C ILE A 291 -15.96 -12.91 9.68
N LEU A 292 -16.88 -11.94 9.74
CA LEU A 292 -18.27 -12.07 9.37
C LEU A 292 -18.45 -12.19 7.84
N THR A 293 -17.70 -11.40 7.07
CA THR A 293 -17.76 -11.43 5.59
C THR A 293 -17.10 -12.67 4.99
N ASN A 294 -16.02 -13.19 5.60
CA ASN A 294 -15.25 -14.31 5.05
C ASN A 294 -15.68 -15.71 5.53
N LYS A 295 -16.87 -15.84 6.14
CA LYS A 295 -17.48 -17.13 6.55
C LYS A 295 -16.51 -18.07 7.28
N THR A 296 -15.77 -17.53 8.25
CA THR A 296 -14.88 -18.34 9.10
C THR A 296 -15.65 -19.37 9.93
N SER A 297 -14.94 -20.40 10.41
CA SER A 297 -15.40 -21.33 11.45
C SER A 297 -15.57 -20.68 12.84
N ILE A 298 -15.38 -19.35 12.96
CA ILE A 298 -15.42 -18.66 14.25
C ILE A 298 -16.87 -18.57 14.74
N ASN A 299 -17.09 -19.07 15.96
CA ASN A 299 -18.41 -19.14 16.57
C ASN A 299 -19.01 -17.74 16.78
N THR A 300 -20.17 -17.49 16.18
CA THR A 300 -20.98 -16.26 16.30
C THR A 300 -21.22 -15.81 17.73
N GLU A 301 -21.55 -16.71 18.68
CA GLU A 301 -21.76 -16.37 20.10
C GLU A 301 -20.56 -15.68 20.73
N ARG A 302 -19.40 -16.05 20.23
CA ARG A 302 -18.11 -15.61 20.71
C ARG A 302 -17.84 -14.20 20.17
N ILE A 303 -18.23 -13.91 18.92
CA ILE A 303 -18.12 -12.58 18.28
C ILE A 303 -19.06 -11.61 18.97
N ILE A 304 -20.28 -12.07 19.28
CA ILE A 304 -21.26 -11.34 20.08
C ILE A 304 -20.67 -10.89 21.41
N ARG A 305 -20.04 -11.80 22.18
CA ARG A 305 -19.40 -11.45 23.46
C ARG A 305 -18.28 -10.43 23.32
N TYR A 306 -17.56 -10.42 22.20
CA TYR A 306 -16.51 -9.43 21.96
C TYR A 306 -17.09 -8.04 21.78
N ILE A 307 -18.11 -7.91 20.94
CA ILE A 307 -18.70 -6.62 20.59
C ILE A 307 -19.58 -6.05 21.72
N GLN A 308 -20.34 -6.90 22.43
CA GLN A 308 -21.33 -6.48 23.45
C GLN A 308 -20.81 -5.69 24.66
N GLY A 309 -19.52 -5.41 24.79
CA GLY A 309 -19.04 -4.52 25.85
C GLY A 309 -18.01 -3.51 25.40
N PHE A 310 -18.06 -3.13 24.13
CA PHE A 310 -17.40 -1.92 23.66
C PHE A 310 -18.27 -0.69 23.89
N ASP A 311 -17.59 0.40 24.22
CA ASP A 311 -18.17 1.73 24.17
C ASP A 311 -18.09 2.21 22.72
N PHE A 312 -19.25 2.36 22.09
CA PHE A 312 -19.36 2.72 20.69
C PHE A 312 -19.09 4.22 20.45
N PHE A 313 -19.08 5.09 21.47
CA PHE A 313 -18.96 6.54 21.29
C PHE A 313 -17.57 7.04 20.80
N ASN A 314 -16.56 6.18 20.64
CA ASN A 314 -15.18 6.56 20.33
C ASN A 314 -14.59 5.84 19.10
N ILE A 315 -15.33 5.79 18.00
CA ILE A 315 -14.87 5.16 16.75
C ILE A 315 -14.11 6.18 15.90
N ASP A 316 -12.95 5.78 15.39
CA ASP A 316 -12.18 6.55 14.43
C ASP A 316 -12.93 6.59 13.10
N THR A 317 -13.02 7.80 12.56
CA THR A 317 -13.81 8.16 11.38
C THR A 317 -13.40 7.40 10.12
N GLU A 318 -12.12 7.04 10.00
CA GLU A 318 -11.62 6.26 8.87
C GLU A 318 -12.11 4.80 8.89
N ASN A 319 -12.77 4.35 9.97
CA ASN A 319 -13.24 2.97 10.16
C ASN A 319 -14.76 2.87 10.38
N ALA A 320 -15.51 3.95 10.13
CA ALA A 320 -16.96 3.99 10.29
C ALA A 320 -17.67 2.89 9.48
N GLU A 321 -17.16 2.56 8.30
CA GLU A 321 -17.70 1.51 7.43
C GLU A 321 -17.67 0.13 8.09
N TYR A 322 -16.52 -0.27 8.64
CA TYR A 322 -16.37 -1.55 9.32
C TYR A 322 -17.30 -1.66 10.53
N PHE A 323 -17.51 -0.56 11.24
CA PHE A 323 -18.45 -0.49 12.35
C PHE A 323 -19.90 -0.70 11.87
N LEU A 324 -20.32 0.05 10.87
CA LEU A 324 -21.69 0.01 10.34
C LEU A 324 -22.02 -1.36 9.75
N SER A 325 -21.15 -1.91 8.90
CA SER A 325 -21.34 -3.25 8.34
C SER A 325 -21.32 -4.35 9.42
N THR A 326 -20.54 -4.17 10.49
CA THR A 326 -20.61 -5.10 11.63
C THR A 326 -21.97 -5.02 12.32
N ILE A 327 -22.53 -3.83 12.53
CA ILE A 327 -23.86 -3.68 13.13
C ILE A 327 -24.94 -4.26 12.23
N GLU A 328 -24.91 -3.93 10.94
CA GLU A 328 -25.86 -4.44 9.94
C GLU A 328 -25.95 -5.97 10.00
N TRP A 329 -24.79 -6.63 10.06
CA TRP A 329 -24.73 -8.07 10.17
C TRP A 329 -25.48 -8.58 11.42
N PHE A 330 -25.30 -7.94 12.58
CA PHE A 330 -26.03 -8.32 13.80
C PHE A 330 -27.53 -8.08 13.71
N VAL A 331 -27.94 -6.94 13.11
CA VAL A 331 -29.35 -6.62 12.88
C VAL A 331 -29.99 -7.67 11.97
N ASN A 332 -29.35 -8.01 10.86
CA ASN A 332 -29.81 -9.01 9.90
C ASN A 332 -29.91 -10.42 10.50
N HIS A 333 -29.15 -10.72 11.56
CA HIS A 333 -29.19 -12.00 12.28
C HIS A 333 -30.08 -11.99 13.53
N ASN A 334 -30.84 -10.91 13.78
CA ASN A 334 -31.69 -10.71 14.97
C ASN A 334 -30.92 -10.85 16.29
N LEU A 335 -29.69 -10.33 16.35
CA LEU A 335 -28.85 -10.37 17.53
C LEU A 335 -28.93 -9.06 18.32
N GLU A 336 -29.10 -9.15 19.64
CA GLU A 336 -29.16 -7.97 20.50
C GLU A 336 -27.76 -7.32 20.66
N LEU A 337 -27.66 -6.07 20.22
CA LEU A 337 -26.57 -5.14 20.47
C LEU A 337 -27.10 -3.91 21.20
N ASP A 338 -26.29 -3.36 22.10
CA ASP A 338 -26.55 -2.05 22.67
C ASP A 338 -26.26 -0.96 21.62
N LEU A 339 -27.32 -0.50 20.95
CA LEU A 339 -27.26 0.57 19.95
C LEU A 339 -27.57 1.94 20.54
N SER A 340 -27.43 2.11 21.87
CA SER A 340 -27.69 3.40 22.55
C SER A 340 -26.83 4.56 22.06
N CYS A 341 -25.65 4.28 21.47
CA CYS A 341 -24.84 5.30 20.80
C CYS A 341 -25.57 5.99 19.65
N PHE A 342 -26.42 5.27 18.92
CA PHE A 342 -27.24 5.88 17.89
C PHE A 342 -28.31 6.78 18.49
N SER A 343 -28.64 6.72 19.79
CA SER A 343 -29.60 7.67 20.39
C SER A 343 -29.07 9.09 20.57
N ASP A 344 -27.78 9.34 20.26
CA ASP A 344 -27.13 10.64 20.35
C ASP A 344 -27.02 11.30 18.97
N ASP A 345 -27.77 12.39 18.77
CA ASP A 345 -27.82 13.14 17.51
C ASP A 345 -26.44 13.65 17.05
N ASP A 346 -25.57 14.06 17.99
CA ASP A 346 -24.24 14.57 17.67
C ASP A 346 -23.33 13.43 17.18
N TYR A 347 -23.49 12.23 17.76
CA TYR A 347 -22.73 11.05 17.36
C TYR A 347 -23.16 10.51 16.00
N ILE A 348 -24.46 10.48 15.69
CA ILE A 348 -24.90 10.05 14.35
C ILE A 348 -24.52 11.08 13.28
N ALA A 349 -24.67 12.38 13.56
CA ALA A 349 -24.20 13.43 12.64
C ALA A 349 -22.70 13.27 12.36
N TYR A 350 -21.92 13.02 13.41
CA TYR A 350 -20.50 12.73 13.30
C TYR A 350 -20.21 11.49 12.45
N ILE A 351 -20.88 10.34 12.67
CA ILE A 351 -20.66 9.15 11.81
C ILE A 351 -21.04 9.45 10.37
N SER A 352 -22.19 10.09 10.14
CA SER A 352 -22.69 10.38 8.80
C SER A 352 -21.66 11.18 8.01
N GLU A 353 -21.14 12.29 8.56
CA GLU A 353 -20.11 13.11 7.91
C GLU A 353 -18.82 12.34 7.54
N HIS A 354 -18.58 11.19 8.18
CA HIS A 354 -17.38 10.39 7.99
C HIS A 354 -17.62 9.06 7.25
N CYS A 355 -18.85 8.77 6.82
CA CYS A 355 -19.12 7.71 5.85
C CYS A 355 -18.48 8.05 4.50
N GLN A 356 -17.56 7.21 4.02
CA GLN A 356 -16.85 7.44 2.76
C GLN A 356 -17.55 6.75 1.59
N SER A 357 -18.18 5.61 1.80
CA SER A 357 -18.94 4.86 0.81
C SER A 357 -20.46 5.07 0.91
N LEU A 358 -21.12 4.91 -0.24
CA LEU A 358 -22.58 4.89 -0.34
C LEU A 358 -23.20 3.73 0.48
N GLU A 359 -22.57 2.55 0.47
CA GLU A 359 -22.99 1.38 1.24
C GLU A 359 -23.10 1.71 2.74
N ALA A 360 -22.05 2.30 3.33
CA ALA A 360 -22.05 2.68 4.74
C ALA A 360 -23.17 3.67 5.08
N THR A 361 -23.43 4.66 4.22
CA THR A 361 -24.50 5.64 4.44
C THR A 361 -25.89 5.00 4.38
N LEU A 362 -26.08 4.00 3.51
CA LEU A 362 -27.33 3.25 3.41
C LEU A 362 -27.55 2.36 4.63
N ILE A 363 -26.51 1.67 5.10
CA ILE A 363 -26.55 0.89 6.34
C ILE A 363 -26.92 1.79 7.52
N LEU A 364 -26.28 2.95 7.63
CA LEU A 364 -26.58 3.94 8.67
C LEU A 364 -28.06 4.35 8.62
N ASN A 365 -28.58 4.66 7.42
CA ASN A 365 -29.98 5.02 7.23
C ASN A 365 -30.91 3.87 7.67
N GLN A 366 -30.62 2.61 7.30
CA GLN A 366 -31.40 1.45 7.73
C GLN A 366 -31.40 1.27 9.25
N ILE A 367 -30.25 1.47 9.92
CA ILE A 367 -30.14 1.42 11.38
C ILE A 367 -30.99 2.51 12.04
N ILE A 368 -30.94 3.74 11.52
CA ILE A 368 -31.76 4.86 12.01
C ILE A 368 -33.26 4.55 11.82
N LEU A 369 -33.64 4.03 10.64
CA LEU A 369 -35.02 3.68 10.32
C LEU A 369 -35.57 2.51 11.17
N THR A 370 -34.72 1.58 11.59
CA THR A 370 -35.11 0.48 12.50
C THR A 370 -35.21 0.93 13.95
N GLN A 371 -34.47 1.97 14.36
CA GLN A 371 -34.57 2.64 15.67
C GLN A 371 -35.65 3.74 15.71
N LYS A 372 -36.60 3.74 14.75
CA LYS A 372 -37.66 4.75 14.56
C LYS A 372 -38.44 5.08 15.84
N ALA A 373 -38.02 6.12 16.56
CA ALA A 373 -38.86 6.86 17.49
C ALA A 373 -38.41 8.30 17.84
N THR A 374 -37.18 8.76 17.53
CA THR A 374 -36.62 9.93 18.24
C THR A 374 -35.84 10.99 17.45
N TYR A 375 -35.76 10.95 16.11
CA TYR A 375 -34.94 11.92 15.35
C TYR A 375 -35.75 13.04 14.65
N PRO A 376 -35.23 14.28 14.61
CA PRO A 376 -35.83 15.40 13.87
C PRO A 376 -35.87 15.18 12.34
N GLU A 377 -36.86 15.73 11.63
CA GLU A 377 -36.94 15.62 10.14
C GLU A 377 -35.71 16.18 9.42
N ASP A 378 -35.14 17.30 9.90
CA ASP A 378 -33.95 17.90 9.28
C ASP A 378 -32.71 17.01 9.37
N PHE A 379 -32.68 16.10 10.35
CA PHE A 379 -31.62 15.11 10.51
C PHE A 379 -31.70 14.03 9.43
N PHE A 380 -32.89 13.50 9.14
CA PHE A 380 -33.10 12.55 8.04
C PHE A 380 -32.67 13.14 6.69
N ARG A 381 -32.97 14.43 6.46
CA ARG A 381 -32.55 15.13 5.25
C ARG A 381 -31.03 15.25 5.11
N ALA A 382 -30.29 15.35 6.21
CA ALA A 382 -28.82 15.40 6.17
C ALA A 382 -28.23 14.06 5.74
N VAL A 383 -28.76 12.94 6.26
CA VAL A 383 -28.36 11.58 5.86
C VAL A 383 -28.74 11.31 4.40
N GLU A 384 -29.96 11.69 3.98
CA GLU A 384 -30.39 11.62 2.57
C GLU A 384 -29.49 12.42 1.65
N ARG A 385 -29.12 13.65 2.02
CA ARG A 385 -28.20 14.47 1.22
C ARG A 385 -26.84 13.81 1.06
N ASN A 386 -26.30 13.22 2.13
CA ASN A 386 -25.02 12.52 2.09
C ASN A 386 -25.09 11.26 1.18
N MET A 387 -26.19 10.50 1.24
CA MET A 387 -26.43 9.39 0.30
C MET A 387 -26.42 9.87 -1.15
N GLN A 388 -27.13 10.97 -1.44
CA GLN A 388 -27.17 11.58 -2.78
C GLN A 388 -25.79 12.06 -3.25
N GLU A 389 -25.02 12.70 -2.36
CA GLU A 389 -23.66 13.17 -2.63
C GLU A 389 -22.73 11.99 -2.97
N LYS A 390 -22.75 10.91 -2.18
CA LYS A 390 -21.92 9.72 -2.43
C LYS A 390 -22.30 8.93 -3.67
N ALA A 391 -23.59 8.85 -3.98
CA ALA A 391 -24.04 8.25 -5.23
C ALA A 391 -23.56 9.05 -6.46
N SER A 392 -23.53 10.38 -6.35
CA SER A 392 -22.99 11.26 -7.39
C SER A 392 -21.48 11.10 -7.56
N GLU A 393 -20.72 10.87 -6.47
CA GLU A 393 -19.28 10.55 -6.53
C GLU A 393 -19.00 9.23 -7.27
N ILE A 394 -19.77 8.16 -7.02
CA ILE A 394 -19.63 6.88 -7.73
C ILE A 394 -19.88 7.06 -9.24
N ALA A 395 -20.87 7.87 -9.58
CA ALA A 395 -21.16 8.25 -10.96
C ALA A 395 -19.96 8.98 -11.61
N GLN A 396 -19.12 9.69 -10.86
CA GLN A 396 -17.93 10.36 -11.41
C GLN A 396 -16.74 9.43 -11.70
N GLU A 397 -16.75 8.18 -11.23
CA GLU A 397 -15.67 7.19 -11.45
C GLU A 397 -15.83 6.37 -12.75
N ILE A 398 -16.56 6.88 -13.75
CA ILE A 398 -16.67 6.22 -15.06
C ILE A 398 -15.28 6.05 -15.69
N ASP A 399 -14.96 4.83 -16.12
CA ASP A 399 -13.87 4.61 -17.06
C ASP A 399 -14.25 5.30 -18.37
N THR A 400 -13.75 6.53 -18.55
CA THR A 400 -14.01 7.32 -19.76
C THR A 400 -13.46 6.67 -21.03
N THR A 401 -12.79 5.53 -20.90
CA THR A 401 -12.21 4.79 -22.01
C THR A 401 -12.81 3.39 -22.16
N ASP A 402 -12.95 2.95 -23.41
CA ASP A 402 -13.31 1.56 -23.70
C ASP A 402 -12.14 0.59 -23.44
N SER A 403 -12.34 -0.70 -23.72
CA SER A 403 -11.35 -1.77 -23.51
C SER A 403 -10.01 -1.61 -24.25
N TYR A 404 -9.89 -0.62 -25.15
CA TYR A 404 -8.67 -0.31 -25.89
C TYR A 404 -8.08 1.07 -25.51
N GLY A 405 -8.67 1.76 -24.52
CA GLY A 405 -8.18 3.03 -24.00
C GLY A 405 -8.69 4.25 -24.76
N CYS A 406 -9.83 4.17 -25.47
CA CYS A 406 -10.37 5.31 -26.21
C CYS A 406 -11.67 5.90 -25.64
N PRO A 407 -11.91 7.22 -25.82
CA PRO A 407 -12.99 7.92 -25.14
C PRO A 407 -14.41 7.42 -25.46
N ILE A 408 -15.29 7.37 -24.45
CA ILE A 408 -16.74 7.12 -24.61
C ILE A 408 -17.40 8.25 -25.42
N LYS A 409 -18.43 7.92 -26.21
CA LYS A 409 -19.21 8.90 -26.99
C LYS A 409 -20.17 9.70 -26.10
N GLU A 410 -20.36 10.97 -26.42
CA GLU A 410 -21.26 11.87 -25.69
C GLU A 410 -22.71 11.35 -25.60
N SER A 411 -23.20 10.67 -26.64
CA SER A 411 -24.56 10.11 -26.67
C SER A 411 -24.82 9.01 -25.63
N ASP A 412 -23.76 8.38 -25.13
CA ASP A 412 -23.85 7.19 -24.29
C ASP A 412 -23.50 7.50 -22.82
N PHE A 413 -23.15 8.76 -22.51
CA PHE A 413 -22.67 9.20 -21.20
C PHE A 413 -23.70 9.02 -20.08
N ASP A 414 -24.90 9.59 -20.24
CA ASP A 414 -25.97 9.51 -19.22
C ASP A 414 -26.40 8.05 -18.96
N TYR A 415 -26.45 7.24 -20.03
CA TYR A 415 -26.79 5.82 -19.93
C TYR A 415 -25.75 5.02 -19.15
N GLU A 416 -24.46 5.23 -19.40
CA GLU A 416 -23.39 4.56 -18.66
C GLU A 416 -23.29 5.03 -17.20
N LEU A 417 -23.63 6.29 -16.93
CA LEU A 417 -23.72 6.86 -15.58
C LEU A 417 -24.82 6.18 -14.73
N GLU A 418 -26.05 6.13 -15.26
CA GLU A 418 -27.18 5.47 -14.60
C GLU A 418 -26.92 3.97 -14.41
N LYS A 419 -26.30 3.33 -15.42
CA LYS A 419 -25.92 1.92 -15.37
C LYS A 419 -24.88 1.63 -14.29
N ASN A 420 -23.87 2.49 -14.09
CA ASN A 420 -22.86 2.29 -13.04
C ASN A 420 -23.46 2.37 -11.64
N ILE A 421 -24.33 3.36 -11.38
CA ILE A 421 -25.04 3.45 -10.09
C ILE A 421 -25.91 2.20 -9.90
N THR A 422 -26.64 1.77 -10.93
CA THR A 422 -27.50 0.57 -10.86
C THR A 422 -26.71 -0.70 -10.58
N VAL A 423 -25.59 -0.91 -11.29
CA VAL A 423 -24.70 -2.06 -11.07
C VAL A 423 -24.14 -2.06 -9.66
N PHE A 424 -23.69 -0.90 -9.15
CA PHE A 424 -23.21 -0.78 -7.77
C PHE A 424 -24.29 -1.17 -6.75
N LEU A 425 -25.54 -0.72 -6.94
CA LEU A 425 -26.66 -1.09 -6.07
C LEU A 425 -26.95 -2.59 -6.12
N GLU A 426 -26.92 -3.19 -7.32
CA GLU A 426 -27.14 -4.64 -7.51
C GLU A 426 -26.02 -5.48 -6.89
N GLU A 427 -24.75 -5.09 -7.06
CA GLU A 427 -23.59 -5.81 -6.49
C GLU A 427 -23.58 -5.84 -4.96
N ASN A 428 -24.24 -4.87 -4.32
CA ASN A 428 -24.29 -4.71 -2.86
C ASN A 428 -25.67 -5.05 -2.25
N ASP A 429 -26.58 -5.67 -3.01
CA ASP A 429 -27.95 -6.02 -2.57
C ASP A 429 -28.77 -4.81 -2.04
N LEU A 430 -28.57 -3.62 -2.60
CA LEU A 430 -29.23 -2.37 -2.18
C LEU A 430 -30.51 -2.07 -2.99
N PRO A 431 -31.58 -1.50 -2.38
CA PRO A 431 -32.82 -1.19 -3.09
C PRO A 431 -32.66 -0.05 -4.11
N ALA A 432 -33.18 -0.19 -5.33
CA ALA A 432 -33.07 0.85 -6.36
C ALA A 432 -33.82 2.16 -6.02
N ASP A 433 -34.76 2.14 -5.08
CA ASP A 433 -35.55 3.29 -4.63
C ASP A 433 -34.91 4.07 -3.47
N CYS A 434 -33.72 3.66 -3.00
CA CYS A 434 -33.05 4.35 -1.89
C CYS A 434 -32.37 5.67 -2.27
N ILE A 435 -32.24 5.98 -3.57
CA ILE A 435 -31.55 7.16 -4.12
C ILE A 435 -32.25 7.58 -5.42
N ASP A 436 -32.28 8.88 -5.73
CA ASP A 436 -32.74 9.36 -7.04
C ASP A 436 -31.59 9.28 -8.06
N ILE A 437 -31.56 8.17 -8.82
CA ILE A 437 -30.53 7.90 -9.84
C ILE A 437 -30.49 9.01 -10.90
N GLY A 438 -31.65 9.54 -11.31
CA GLY A 438 -31.74 10.59 -12.33
C GLY A 438 -31.21 11.93 -11.82
N GLU A 439 -31.47 12.27 -10.56
CA GLU A 439 -30.89 13.46 -9.92
C GLU A 439 -29.36 13.34 -9.82
N CYS A 440 -28.85 12.18 -9.36
CA CYS A 440 -27.41 11.92 -9.29
C CYS A 440 -26.76 12.05 -10.66
N ALA A 441 -27.41 11.50 -11.70
CA ALA A 441 -26.92 11.58 -13.07
C ALA A 441 -26.84 13.03 -13.57
N SER A 442 -27.86 13.84 -13.25
CA SER A 442 -27.93 15.25 -13.67
C SER A 442 -26.90 16.17 -13.00
N ASN A 443 -26.33 15.75 -11.86
CA ASN A 443 -25.31 16.50 -11.13
C ASN A 443 -23.88 16.31 -11.67
N VAL A 444 -23.67 15.37 -12.60
CA VAL A 444 -22.37 15.10 -13.24
C VAL A 444 -22.30 15.76 -14.61
N SER A 445 -21.28 16.59 -14.85
CA SER A 445 -21.15 17.30 -16.12
C SER A 445 -20.43 16.46 -17.18
N ALA A 446 -21.12 16.14 -18.28
CA ALA A 446 -20.53 15.52 -19.46
C ALA A 446 -19.33 16.32 -20.03
N MET A 447 -19.31 17.65 -19.85
CA MET A 447 -18.25 18.53 -20.34
C MET A 447 -16.89 18.37 -19.61
N GLU A 448 -16.87 17.78 -18.41
CA GLU A 448 -15.63 17.57 -17.66
C GLU A 448 -14.89 16.29 -18.08
N TYR A 449 -15.59 15.33 -18.72
CA TYR A 449 -15.10 13.98 -19.00
C TYR A 449 -14.94 13.65 -20.48
N ILE A 450 -15.60 14.40 -21.37
CA ILE A 450 -15.55 14.15 -22.81
C ILE A 450 -14.45 14.99 -23.44
N ASN A 451 -13.48 14.30 -24.03
CA ASN A 451 -12.47 14.92 -24.87
C ASN A 451 -13.17 15.39 -26.16
N LYS A 452 -13.14 16.69 -26.47
CA LYS A 452 -13.88 17.32 -27.59
C LYS A 452 -13.62 16.73 -28.99
N ASP A 453 -12.64 15.84 -29.12
CA ASP A 453 -12.21 15.22 -30.38
C ASP A 453 -12.68 13.75 -30.55
N SER A 454 -13.51 13.20 -29.65
CA SER A 454 -13.93 11.78 -29.66
C SER A 454 -14.59 11.32 -30.96
N ASP A 455 -15.26 12.23 -31.68
CA ASP A 455 -15.91 11.93 -32.97
C ASP A 455 -14.92 11.92 -34.16
N THR A 456 -13.65 12.27 -33.95
CA THR A 456 -12.62 12.39 -35.02
C THR A 456 -11.38 11.51 -34.83
N PHE A 457 -11.32 10.69 -33.79
CA PHE A 457 -10.14 9.89 -33.44
C PHE A 457 -9.97 8.64 -34.32
N ASP A 458 -8.88 8.56 -35.11
CA ASP A 458 -8.54 7.37 -35.93
C ASP A 458 -7.74 6.35 -35.13
N TYR A 459 -8.42 5.26 -34.79
CA TYR A 459 -7.92 4.17 -33.97
C TYR A 459 -6.75 3.38 -34.58
N GLU A 460 -6.69 3.21 -35.90
CA GLU A 460 -5.66 2.38 -36.53
C GLU A 460 -4.32 3.12 -36.67
N GLU A 461 -4.38 4.43 -36.86
CA GLU A 461 -3.20 5.29 -36.97
C GLU A 461 -2.41 5.34 -35.66
N TYR A 462 -3.11 5.51 -34.54
CA TYR A 462 -2.52 5.55 -33.19
C TYR A 462 -1.70 4.29 -32.83
N ILE A 463 -2.18 3.10 -33.21
CA ILE A 463 -1.47 1.83 -32.96
C ILE A 463 -0.19 1.72 -33.79
N ARG A 464 -0.17 2.26 -35.01
CA ARG A 464 1.03 2.22 -35.87
C ARG A 464 2.11 3.15 -35.35
N GLU A 465 1.75 4.37 -34.95
CA GLU A 465 2.68 5.35 -34.40
C GLU A 465 3.41 4.81 -33.16
N LYS A 466 2.67 4.17 -32.24
CA LYS A 466 3.22 3.51 -31.04
C LYS A 466 4.33 2.49 -31.36
N LYS A 467 4.19 1.70 -32.43
CA LYS A 467 5.18 0.69 -32.83
C LYS A 467 6.45 1.30 -33.42
N ASP A 468 6.30 2.39 -34.16
CA ASP A 468 7.45 3.09 -34.76
C ASP A 468 8.29 3.81 -33.68
N GLU A 469 7.64 4.38 -32.66
CA GLU A 469 8.32 4.97 -31.50
C GLU A 469 9.19 3.94 -30.74
N GLU A 470 8.67 2.73 -30.49
CA GLU A 470 9.39 1.67 -29.78
C GLU A 470 10.69 1.27 -30.50
N LYS A 471 10.63 1.16 -31.84
CA LYS A 471 11.78 0.82 -32.67
C LYS A 471 12.86 1.91 -32.67
N ILE A 472 12.46 3.19 -32.61
CA ILE A 472 13.41 4.31 -32.51
C ILE A 472 14.16 4.24 -31.19
N ILE A 473 13.45 3.99 -30.09
CA ILE A 473 14.03 3.90 -28.74
C ILE A 473 15.04 2.76 -28.64
N ASP A 474 14.74 1.58 -29.21
CA ASP A 474 15.68 0.44 -29.21
C ASP A 474 16.99 0.77 -29.94
N ASN A 475 16.93 1.47 -31.07
CA ASN A 475 18.13 1.90 -31.80
C ASN A 475 18.98 2.89 -30.98
N GLU A 476 18.34 3.81 -30.23
CA GLU A 476 19.06 4.70 -29.33
C GLU A 476 19.78 3.93 -28.21
N ILE A 477 19.12 2.91 -27.64
CA ILE A 477 19.70 2.05 -26.61
C ILE A 477 20.91 1.29 -27.16
N GLU A 478 20.80 0.71 -28.35
CA GLU A 478 21.93 0.02 -29.00
C GLU A 478 23.14 0.93 -29.14
N SER A 479 22.93 2.20 -29.50
CA SER A 479 24.01 3.18 -29.63
C SER A 479 24.77 3.43 -28.31
N ILE A 480 24.14 3.23 -27.15
CA ILE A 480 24.80 3.37 -25.84
C ILE A 480 25.78 2.21 -25.61
N PHE A 481 25.42 0.99 -26.00
CA PHE A 481 26.20 -0.21 -25.71
C PHE A 481 27.39 -0.41 -26.67
N TYR A 482 27.33 0.17 -27.87
CA TYR A 482 28.37 0.02 -28.91
C TYR A 482 29.21 1.29 -29.16
N ARG A 483 29.07 2.35 -28.34
CA ARG A 483 29.77 3.63 -28.53
C ARG A 483 31.27 3.60 -28.19
N ASP A 484 31.74 2.59 -27.44
CA ASP A 484 33.08 2.55 -26.86
C ASP A 484 33.99 1.41 -27.41
N ASP A 485 33.58 0.73 -28.49
CA ASP A 485 34.42 -0.23 -29.22
C ASP A 485 35.32 0.43 -30.29
N SER A 486 35.47 1.76 -30.27
CA SER A 486 36.29 2.55 -31.22
C SER A 486 37.50 3.22 -30.58
#